data_AF-A0AAE1X2J6-F1
#
_entry.id   AF-A0AAE1X2J6-F1
#
_cell.length_a   1.000
_cell.length_b   1.000
_cell.length_c   1.000
_cell.angle_alpha   90.00
_cell.angle_beta   90.00
_cell.angle_gamma   90.00
#
_symmetry.space_group_name_H-M   'P 1'
#
loop_
_entity.id
_entity.type
_entity.pdbx_description
1 polymer ?
#
loop_
_entity_poly.entity_id
_entity_poly.type
_entity_poly.pdbx_seq_one_letter_code
_entity_poly.pdbx_strand_id
1 'polypeptide(L)'
;MELYYHNNHNTGPMRSLMVTLMRSCRQNVPTVCGRIQYDCHLITALVERWRSETHSFHFRVGEATITLQDVQVIWGLPIDGEPVSGTDLERTSVQWQEYCMQYIGFAPEDGALKGSRLQVKAIIEHISHVHITPDTPHLTVVQYARAVALLLLGGTMCPDSSGNLVSLLYLAKLEDIVAARNYSWGSAVLAFLYRELCNASEKGKAVIGGALQLVQIWAWSRIIPLCPGHGAPRVHMGPHQIDNNRVLPGAPYGAMWNCEHTFTRTVRTTVRIIRDILDEMQYDQPYDMESNIIMAYAGDFNPQLRRSICPLIFYAIVEMHHPERVIRQFGMMQNIPDQPDTRDMSLHKITRSNRTGTDWVLQHILYITR
;
A
#
# COMPACT_ATOMS: atom_id res chain seq x y z
N MET A 1 -20.27 33.30 0.90
CA MET A 1 -20.19 34.31 1.98
C MET A 1 -19.18 33.76 2.96
N GLU A 2 -17.97 34.33 2.92
CA GLU A 2 -16.78 33.95 3.68
C GLU A 2 -17.00 34.11 5.18
N LEU A 3 -16.48 33.19 6.01
CA LEU A 3 -16.10 33.49 7.39
C LEU A 3 -14.92 32.61 7.84
N TYR A 4 -13.85 33.32 8.24
CA TYR A 4 -12.62 32.90 8.92
C TYR A 4 -12.87 32.50 10.39
N TYR A 5 -12.01 31.67 11.01
CA TYR A 5 -11.52 31.72 12.42
C TYR A 5 -10.62 30.48 12.68
N HIS A 6 -9.29 30.60 12.72
CA HIS A 6 -8.35 30.91 13.82
C HIS A 6 -8.07 29.78 14.86
N ASN A 7 -6.76 29.49 14.96
CA ASN A 7 -6.05 28.40 15.65
C ASN A 7 -6.07 28.46 17.18
N ASN A 8 -5.90 27.29 17.83
CA ASN A 8 -4.89 26.95 18.87
C ASN A 8 -5.29 25.62 19.58
N HIS A 9 -4.47 24.66 20.04
CA HIS A 9 -3.03 24.51 20.32
C HIS A 9 -2.60 23.01 20.20
N ASN A 10 -1.28 22.79 20.10
CA ASN A 10 -0.50 21.59 20.44
C ASN A 10 -0.35 20.37 19.47
N THR A 11 0.91 19.88 19.40
CA THR A 11 1.47 18.62 18.84
C THR A 11 2.07 18.63 17.42
N GLY A 12 3.38 18.29 17.35
CA GLY A 12 4.12 17.90 16.15
C GLY A 12 4.06 16.38 15.88
N PRO A 13 5.11 15.79 15.29
CA PRO A 13 5.31 15.27 13.92
C PRO A 13 4.26 14.28 13.36
N MET A 14 3.00 14.38 13.76
CA MET A 14 1.96 13.37 13.50
C MET A 14 1.09 13.67 12.27
N ARG A 15 1.52 14.64 11.46
CA ARG A 15 0.76 15.20 10.33
C ARG A 15 1.17 14.65 8.96
N SER A 16 2.21 13.85 8.79
CA SER A 16 2.41 13.17 7.50
C SER A 16 1.49 11.97 7.34
N LEU A 17 1.22 11.24 8.43
CA LEU A 17 0.71 9.88 8.34
C LEU A 17 -0.81 9.75 8.23
N MET A 18 -1.55 10.84 8.48
CA MET A 18 -3.01 10.84 8.55
C MET A 18 -3.70 12.00 7.82
N VAL A 19 -2.97 13.07 7.47
CA VAL A 19 -3.59 14.32 6.98
C VAL A 19 -4.49 14.10 5.76
N THR A 20 -4.16 13.09 4.95
CA THR A 20 -4.90 12.69 3.75
C THR A 20 -5.94 11.60 4.02
N LEU A 21 -5.82 10.82 5.10
CA LEU A 21 -6.75 9.71 5.37
C LEU A 21 -8.17 10.23 5.64
N MET A 22 -8.35 11.44 6.21
CA MET A 22 -9.67 11.94 6.61
C MET A 22 -9.86 13.46 6.69
N ARG A 23 -9.96 14.15 5.55
CA ARG A 23 -10.57 15.50 5.52
C ARG A 23 -11.72 15.68 4.52
N SER A 24 -12.14 14.63 3.84
CA SER A 24 -13.33 14.64 2.96
C SER A 24 -14.42 13.66 3.43
N CYS A 25 -14.75 13.72 4.71
CA CYS A 25 -16.00 13.17 5.22
C CYS A 25 -17.10 14.20 5.02
N ARG A 26 -17.20 14.58 3.74
CA ARG A 26 -18.26 15.24 3.00
C ARG A 26 -17.73 15.26 1.56
N GLN A 27 -18.08 14.16 0.88
CA GLN A 27 -17.75 13.75 -0.49
C GLN A 27 -16.41 12.98 -0.66
N ASN A 28 -16.55 11.65 -0.73
CA ASN A 28 -15.62 10.66 -1.29
C ASN A 28 -14.27 10.39 -0.58
N VAL A 29 -14.29 9.45 0.37
CA VAL A 29 -13.16 8.53 0.64
C VAL A 29 -13.45 7.25 -0.18
N PRO A 30 -12.56 6.69 -1.02
CA PRO A 30 -11.12 6.89 -1.17
C PRO A 30 -10.75 7.55 -2.52
N THR A 31 -10.20 8.76 -2.50
CA THR A 31 -9.88 9.51 -3.73
C THR A 31 -8.40 9.85 -3.83
N VAL A 32 -7.53 8.93 -3.42
CA VAL A 32 -6.16 8.88 -3.99
C VAL A 32 -6.10 7.81 -5.10
N CYS A 33 -7.10 6.92 -5.17
CA CYS A 33 -7.05 5.74 -6.01
C CYS A 33 -8.40 4.99 -6.20
N GLY A 34 -9.47 5.28 -5.45
CA GLY A 34 -10.68 4.45 -5.40
C GLY A 34 -11.60 4.44 -6.63
N ARG A 35 -11.23 5.08 -7.73
CA ARG A 35 -11.96 5.01 -9.02
C ARG A 35 -11.19 4.29 -10.12
N ILE A 36 -9.98 3.81 -9.84
CA ILE A 36 -9.20 3.09 -10.83
C ILE A 36 -9.75 1.67 -10.90
N GLN A 37 -10.41 1.35 -12.00
CA GLN A 37 -10.82 -0.02 -12.28
C GLN A 37 -9.60 -0.89 -12.53
N TYR A 38 -9.58 -2.08 -11.93
CA TYR A 38 -8.53 -3.06 -12.20
C TYR A 38 -8.62 -3.57 -13.64
N ASP A 39 -7.52 -3.48 -14.35
CA ASP A 39 -7.31 -4.17 -15.61
C ASP A 39 -6.78 -5.58 -15.29
N CYS A 40 -7.71 -6.52 -15.20
CA CYS A 40 -7.38 -7.91 -14.91
C CYS A 40 -6.43 -8.51 -15.96
N HIS A 41 -6.50 -8.09 -17.22
CA HIS A 41 -5.62 -8.61 -18.27
C HIS A 41 -4.17 -8.17 -18.05
N LEU A 42 -3.98 -6.90 -17.66
CA LEU A 42 -2.68 -6.35 -17.33
C LEU A 42 -2.06 -7.07 -16.12
N ILE A 43 -2.84 -7.18 -15.05
CA ILE A 43 -2.39 -7.85 -13.82
C ILE A 43 -2.04 -9.31 -14.11
N THR A 44 -2.89 -10.04 -14.85
CA THR A 44 -2.60 -11.43 -15.25
C THR A 44 -1.31 -11.53 -16.06
N ALA A 45 -1.11 -10.68 -17.07
CA ALA A 45 0.10 -10.71 -17.91
C ALA A 45 1.39 -10.43 -17.11
N LEU A 46 1.31 -9.58 -16.08
CA LEU A 46 2.43 -9.30 -15.17
C LEU A 46 2.69 -10.47 -14.22
N VAL A 47 1.64 -11.04 -13.63
CA VAL A 47 1.75 -12.19 -12.71
C VAL A 47 2.37 -13.41 -13.39
N GLU A 48 2.09 -13.65 -14.66
CA GLU A 48 2.73 -14.73 -15.46
C GLU A 48 4.26 -14.58 -15.57
N ARG A 49 4.75 -13.35 -15.42
CA ARG A 49 6.18 -13.02 -15.50
C ARG A 49 6.82 -12.91 -14.12
N TRP A 50 6.05 -13.01 -13.04
CA TRP A 50 6.59 -13.00 -11.69
C TRP A 50 7.45 -14.24 -11.41
N ARG A 51 8.55 -14.06 -10.69
CA ARG A 51 9.43 -15.13 -10.20
C ARG A 51 9.65 -14.96 -8.71
N SER A 52 9.05 -15.87 -7.95
CA SER A 52 9.09 -15.88 -6.48
C SER A 52 10.51 -16.01 -5.92
N GLU A 53 11.43 -16.60 -6.66
CA GLU A 53 12.83 -16.77 -6.24
C GLU A 53 13.58 -15.43 -6.15
N THR A 54 13.14 -14.40 -6.88
CA THR A 54 13.83 -13.10 -6.97
C THR A 54 12.96 -11.91 -6.60
N HIS A 55 11.67 -12.13 -6.30
CA HIS A 55 10.67 -11.08 -6.12
C HIS A 55 10.66 -10.05 -7.26
N SER A 56 10.75 -10.54 -8.49
CA SER A 56 10.80 -9.70 -9.68
C SER A 56 9.96 -10.26 -10.83
N PHE A 57 9.56 -9.37 -11.72
CA PHE A 57 9.03 -9.69 -13.04
C PHE A 57 10.19 -9.92 -14.01
N HIS A 58 10.07 -10.97 -14.81
CA HIS A 58 11.05 -11.34 -15.83
C HIS A 58 10.53 -10.94 -17.21
N PHE A 59 11.13 -9.89 -17.77
CA PHE A 59 10.87 -9.42 -19.14
C PHE A 59 12.03 -9.79 -20.06
N ARG A 60 11.84 -9.68 -21.38
CA ARG A 60 12.95 -9.93 -22.34
C ARG A 60 14.12 -8.96 -22.17
N VAL A 61 13.85 -7.77 -21.65
CA VAL A 61 14.84 -6.72 -21.37
C VAL A 61 15.53 -6.90 -20.01
N GLY A 62 15.15 -7.90 -19.21
CA GLY A 62 15.71 -8.21 -17.89
C GLY A 62 14.68 -8.17 -16.76
N GLU A 63 15.18 -8.18 -15.54
CA GLU A 63 14.38 -8.14 -14.31
C GLU A 63 13.89 -6.71 -14.00
N ALA A 64 12.68 -6.61 -13.47
CA ALA A 64 12.16 -5.40 -12.84
C ALA A 64 11.13 -5.74 -11.76
N THR A 65 10.92 -4.86 -10.80
CA THR A 65 9.96 -5.06 -9.72
C THR A 65 9.42 -3.73 -9.19
N ILE A 66 8.40 -3.81 -8.36
CA ILE A 66 7.93 -2.66 -7.58
C ILE A 66 8.91 -2.53 -6.41
N THR A 67 9.53 -1.38 -6.24
CA THR A 67 10.56 -1.14 -5.21
C THR A 67 10.03 -0.27 -4.07
N LEU A 68 10.78 -0.15 -2.97
CA LEU A 68 10.47 0.82 -1.91
C LEU A 68 10.33 2.26 -2.44
N GLN A 69 11.11 2.62 -3.46
CA GLN A 69 10.95 3.92 -4.13
C GLN A 69 9.57 4.07 -4.77
N ASP A 70 9.08 3.03 -5.44
CA ASP A 70 7.77 3.07 -6.09
C ASP A 70 6.65 3.19 -5.05
N VAL A 71 6.73 2.45 -3.93
CA VAL A 71 5.74 2.56 -2.85
C VAL A 71 5.73 3.98 -2.25
N GLN A 72 6.91 4.54 -2.00
CA GLN A 72 7.06 5.89 -1.48
C GLN A 72 6.50 6.94 -2.45
N VAL A 73 6.84 6.87 -3.73
CA VAL A 73 6.43 7.89 -4.71
C VAL A 73 4.96 7.74 -5.10
N ILE A 74 4.53 6.53 -5.42
CA ILE A 74 3.17 6.27 -5.93
C ILE A 74 2.13 6.43 -4.82
N TRP A 75 2.39 5.91 -3.61
CA TRP A 75 1.42 5.92 -2.51
C TRP A 75 1.76 6.90 -1.38
N GLY A 76 2.94 7.51 -1.37
CA GLY A 76 3.32 8.44 -0.31
C GLY A 76 3.57 7.78 1.04
N LEU A 77 3.84 6.47 1.07
CA LEU A 77 4.01 5.73 2.33
C LEU A 77 5.45 5.86 2.86
N PRO A 78 5.63 5.93 4.20
CA PRO A 78 6.95 5.88 4.81
C PRO A 78 7.58 4.51 4.59
N ILE A 79 8.86 4.50 4.20
CA ILE A 79 9.65 3.28 3.97
C ILE A 79 10.72 3.09 5.05
N ASP A 80 10.84 4.04 5.96
CA ASP A 80 11.69 4.05 7.14
C ASP A 80 10.88 3.79 8.42
N GLY A 81 11.59 3.51 9.51
CA GLY A 81 11.00 3.25 10.81
C GLY A 81 10.85 1.76 11.14
N GLU A 82 10.08 1.49 12.19
CA GLU A 82 9.94 0.16 12.79
C GLU A 82 9.15 -0.79 11.86
N PRO A 83 9.50 -2.09 11.85
CA PRO A 83 8.73 -3.08 11.11
C PRO A 83 7.31 -3.20 11.67
N VAL A 84 6.32 -3.39 10.78
CA VAL A 84 4.93 -3.62 11.18
C VAL A 84 4.78 -5.07 11.64
N SER A 85 5.10 -5.33 12.89
CA SER A 85 5.01 -6.66 13.52
C SER A 85 4.45 -6.57 14.94
N GLY A 86 4.09 -7.70 15.55
CA GLY A 86 3.54 -7.76 16.90
C GLY A 86 2.94 -9.13 17.24
N THR A 87 2.20 -9.19 18.34
CA THR A 87 1.53 -10.42 18.79
C THR A 87 0.16 -10.60 18.15
N ASP A 88 -0.14 -11.80 17.65
CA ASP A 88 -1.48 -12.15 17.15
C ASP A 88 -2.37 -12.55 18.33
N LEU A 89 -2.84 -11.56 19.10
CA LEU A 89 -3.58 -11.81 20.35
C LEU A 89 -4.89 -12.57 20.10
N GLU A 90 -5.08 -13.66 20.85
CA GLU A 90 -6.35 -14.39 20.92
C GLU A 90 -7.38 -13.58 21.70
N ARG A 91 -8.56 -13.40 21.09
CA ARG A 91 -9.72 -12.75 21.71
C ARG A 91 -10.99 -13.47 21.29
N THR A 92 -11.96 -13.52 22.21
CA THR A 92 -13.33 -13.97 21.93
C THR A 92 -14.06 -12.95 21.04
N SER A 93 -15.19 -13.34 20.44
CA SER A 93 -16.01 -12.41 19.65
C SER A 93 -16.45 -11.18 20.47
N VAL A 94 -16.84 -11.39 21.73
CA VAL A 94 -17.24 -10.31 22.64
C VAL A 94 -16.07 -9.34 22.90
N GLN A 95 -14.88 -9.87 23.15
CA GLN A 95 -13.68 -9.05 23.33
C GLN A 95 -13.32 -8.28 22.06
N TRP A 96 -13.53 -8.85 20.87
CA TRP A 96 -13.35 -8.12 19.61
C TRP A 96 -14.40 -7.02 19.43
N GLN A 97 -15.65 -7.24 19.84
CA GLN A 97 -16.70 -6.22 19.81
C GLN A 97 -16.37 -5.04 20.72
N GLU A 98 -15.96 -5.31 21.95
CA GLU A 98 -15.51 -4.30 22.91
C GLU A 98 -14.29 -3.54 22.39
N TYR A 99 -13.34 -4.25 21.80
CA TYR A 99 -12.14 -3.66 21.21
C TYR A 99 -12.48 -2.74 20.02
N CYS A 100 -13.38 -3.15 19.14
CA CYS A 100 -13.89 -2.30 18.07
C CYS A 100 -14.65 -1.07 18.63
N MET A 101 -15.50 -1.26 19.63
CA MET A 101 -16.22 -0.15 20.27
C MET A 101 -15.24 0.89 20.84
N GLN A 102 -14.21 0.42 21.54
CA GLN A 102 -13.19 1.29 22.13
C GLN A 102 -12.41 2.08 21.06
N TYR A 103 -11.91 1.41 20.03
CA TYR A 103 -10.93 2.02 19.13
C TYR A 103 -11.52 2.61 17.84
N ILE A 104 -12.58 2.02 17.28
CA ILE A 104 -13.22 2.49 16.04
C ILE A 104 -14.66 3.01 16.26
N GLY A 105 -15.17 2.99 17.50
CA GLY A 105 -16.40 3.69 17.86
C GLY A 105 -17.70 2.92 17.58
N PHE A 106 -17.63 1.63 17.24
CA PHE A 106 -18.81 0.76 17.17
C PHE A 106 -18.47 -0.70 17.51
N ALA A 107 -19.45 -1.40 18.07
CA ALA A 107 -19.40 -2.85 18.24
C ALA A 107 -20.04 -3.53 17.02
N PRO A 108 -19.30 -4.33 16.24
CA PRO A 108 -19.87 -5.10 15.14
C PRO A 108 -20.85 -6.17 15.63
N GLU A 109 -21.87 -6.48 14.84
CA GLU A 109 -22.74 -7.62 15.10
C GLU A 109 -21.96 -8.95 14.99
N ASP A 110 -22.43 -10.01 15.65
CA ASP A 110 -21.77 -11.32 15.64
C ASP A 110 -21.52 -11.86 14.22
N GLY A 111 -22.43 -11.60 13.27
CA GLY A 111 -22.29 -12.01 11.87
C GLY A 111 -21.23 -11.23 11.08
N ALA A 112 -20.81 -10.06 11.57
CA ALA A 112 -19.80 -9.22 10.92
C ALA A 112 -18.36 -9.59 11.31
N LEU A 113 -18.19 -10.40 12.37
CA LEU A 113 -16.88 -10.85 12.86
C LEU A 113 -16.61 -12.30 12.48
N LYS A 114 -15.39 -12.57 12.02
CA LYS A 114 -14.88 -13.92 11.76
C LYS A 114 -13.49 -14.06 12.36
N GLY A 115 -13.44 -14.45 13.64
CA GLY A 115 -12.20 -14.44 14.42
C GLY A 115 -11.64 -13.02 14.55
N SER A 116 -10.35 -12.82 14.29
CA SER A 116 -9.70 -11.50 14.30
C SER A 116 -9.91 -10.68 13.02
N ARG A 117 -11.03 -10.91 12.31
CA ARG A 117 -11.35 -10.20 11.06
C ARG A 117 -12.77 -9.62 11.11
N LEU A 118 -12.91 -8.43 10.54
CA LEU A 118 -14.14 -7.64 10.49
C LEU A 118 -14.56 -7.40 9.04
N GLN A 119 -15.86 -7.48 8.75
CA GLN A 119 -16.37 -7.20 7.40
C GLN A 119 -16.13 -5.75 6.97
N VAL A 120 -15.63 -5.57 5.74
CA VAL A 120 -15.46 -4.28 5.08
C VAL A 120 -16.78 -3.50 5.06
N LYS A 121 -17.88 -4.18 4.77
CA LYS A 121 -19.23 -3.59 4.72
C LYS A 121 -19.61 -2.91 6.04
N ALA A 122 -19.39 -3.58 7.17
CA ALA A 122 -19.72 -3.04 8.49
C ALA A 122 -18.93 -1.75 8.80
N ILE A 123 -17.66 -1.70 8.41
CA ILE A 123 -16.82 -0.49 8.57
C ILE A 123 -17.35 0.65 7.68
N ILE A 124 -17.67 0.36 6.42
CA ILE A 124 -18.21 1.36 5.47
C ILE A 124 -19.55 1.91 5.95
N GLU A 125 -20.47 1.05 6.38
CA GLU A 125 -21.77 1.47 6.91
C GLU A 125 -21.57 2.41 8.11
N HIS A 126 -20.73 2.02 9.08
CA HIS A 126 -20.44 2.88 10.23
C HIS A 126 -19.88 4.25 9.82
N ILE A 127 -18.85 4.27 8.97
CA ILE A 127 -18.23 5.49 8.44
C ILE A 127 -19.25 6.36 7.67
N SER A 128 -20.21 5.75 6.97
CA SER A 128 -21.25 6.48 6.23
C SER A 128 -22.26 7.20 7.14
N HIS A 129 -22.46 6.69 8.36
CA HIS A 129 -23.43 7.23 9.31
C HIS A 129 -22.84 8.29 10.24
N VAL A 130 -21.52 8.26 10.48
CA VAL A 130 -20.84 9.24 11.33
C VAL A 130 -20.59 10.54 10.57
N HIS A 131 -21.12 11.64 11.11
CA HIS A 131 -20.97 12.98 10.56
C HIS A 131 -19.94 13.77 11.37
N ILE A 132 -18.78 14.07 10.77
CA ILE A 132 -17.73 14.86 11.41
C ILE A 132 -17.98 16.36 11.15
N THR A 133 -18.08 17.13 12.22
CA THR A 133 -18.21 18.59 12.24
C THR A 133 -17.05 19.22 13.03
N PRO A 134 -16.80 20.54 12.93
CA PRO A 134 -15.77 21.21 13.73
C PRO A 134 -15.93 21.02 15.25
N ASP A 135 -17.16 20.84 15.72
CA ASP A 135 -17.50 20.66 17.14
C ASP A 135 -17.50 19.19 17.58
N THR A 136 -17.17 18.25 16.68
CA THR A 136 -17.17 16.81 17.01
C THR A 136 -16.11 16.51 18.08
N PRO A 137 -16.45 15.73 19.13
CA PRO A 137 -15.49 15.36 20.16
C PRO A 137 -14.24 14.71 19.57
N HIS A 138 -13.07 15.08 20.11
CA HIS A 138 -11.78 14.57 19.64
C HIS A 138 -11.72 13.03 19.58
N LEU A 139 -12.28 12.36 20.59
CA LEU A 139 -12.34 10.89 20.62
C LEU A 139 -13.06 10.32 19.39
N THR A 140 -14.22 10.87 19.04
CA THR A 140 -15.01 10.44 17.87
C THR A 140 -14.24 10.67 16.58
N VAL A 141 -13.55 11.82 16.45
CA VAL A 141 -12.68 12.09 15.29
C VAL A 141 -11.58 11.05 15.17
N VAL A 142 -10.92 10.70 16.29
CA VAL A 142 -9.85 9.69 16.28
C VAL A 142 -10.39 8.28 16.00
N GLN A 143 -11.54 7.90 16.56
CA GLN A 143 -12.17 6.60 16.29
C GLN A 143 -12.53 6.45 14.81
N TYR A 144 -13.17 7.49 14.27
CA TYR A 144 -13.48 7.59 12.85
C TYR A 144 -12.19 7.49 12.00
N ALA A 145 -11.08 8.04 12.49
CA ALA A 145 -9.74 7.94 11.88
C ALA A 145 -9.20 6.54 11.79
N ARG A 146 -9.27 5.82 12.91
CA ARG A 146 -8.86 4.42 12.95
C ARG A 146 -9.72 3.58 12.02
N ALA A 147 -11.03 3.84 11.94
CA ALA A 147 -11.93 3.12 11.05
C ALA A 147 -11.55 3.31 9.56
N VAL A 148 -11.29 4.55 9.13
CA VAL A 148 -10.86 4.84 7.75
C VAL A 148 -9.46 4.25 7.47
N ALA A 149 -8.52 4.40 8.39
CA ALA A 149 -7.18 3.82 8.25
C ALA A 149 -7.23 2.29 8.17
N LEU A 150 -8.05 1.64 8.99
CA LEU A 150 -8.29 0.20 8.98
C LEU A 150 -8.85 -0.26 7.63
N LEU A 151 -9.83 0.47 7.09
CA LEU A 151 -10.41 0.20 5.77
C LEU A 151 -9.36 0.33 4.65
N LEU A 152 -8.49 1.33 4.71
CA LEU A 152 -7.45 1.53 3.70
C LEU A 152 -6.35 0.47 3.79
N LEU A 153 -5.92 0.14 5.00
CA LEU A 153 -4.94 -0.93 5.23
C LEU A 153 -5.46 -2.28 4.75
N GLY A 154 -6.69 -2.66 5.14
CA GLY A 154 -7.23 -3.98 4.79
C GLY A 154 -7.96 -4.07 3.46
N GLY A 155 -8.41 -2.96 2.88
CA GLY A 155 -9.18 -2.94 1.65
C GLY A 155 -8.38 -2.54 0.42
N THR A 156 -7.27 -1.81 0.58
CA THR A 156 -6.49 -1.28 -0.55
C THR A 156 -5.02 -1.67 -0.47
N MET A 157 -4.40 -1.53 0.70
CA MET A 157 -2.95 -1.71 0.84
C MET A 157 -2.56 -3.19 1.02
N CYS A 158 -3.27 -3.90 1.89
CA CYS A 158 -3.03 -5.30 2.21
C CYS A 158 -4.33 -6.13 2.19
N PRO A 159 -5.11 -6.12 1.09
CA PRO A 159 -6.31 -6.93 0.99
C PRO A 159 -5.96 -8.40 0.89
N ASP A 160 -6.55 -9.22 1.76
CA ASP A 160 -6.43 -10.67 1.65
C ASP A 160 -7.32 -11.20 0.51
N SER A 161 -7.15 -12.48 0.17
CA SER A 161 -7.94 -13.13 -0.87
C SER A 161 -9.44 -13.32 -0.51
N SER A 162 -9.89 -12.89 0.68
CA SER A 162 -11.31 -12.97 1.04
C SER A 162 -12.15 -11.87 0.37
N GLY A 163 -11.51 -10.75 0.03
CA GLY A 163 -12.13 -9.59 -0.64
C GLY A 163 -13.19 -8.84 0.19
N ASN A 164 -13.56 -9.32 1.38
CA ASN A 164 -14.63 -8.74 2.18
C ASN A 164 -14.34 -8.63 3.69
N LEU A 165 -13.19 -9.12 4.16
CA LEU A 165 -12.78 -9.06 5.56
C LEU A 165 -11.46 -8.29 5.73
N VAL A 166 -11.35 -7.52 6.81
CA VAL A 166 -10.16 -6.78 7.22
C VAL A 166 -9.65 -7.37 8.54
N SER A 167 -8.34 -7.61 8.65
CA SER A 167 -7.75 -8.09 9.90
C SER A 167 -7.69 -6.97 10.94
N LEU A 168 -8.21 -7.25 12.14
CA LEU A 168 -8.15 -6.35 13.31
C LEU A 168 -6.74 -6.24 13.91
N LEU A 169 -5.76 -6.99 13.40
CA LEU A 169 -4.35 -6.74 13.74
C LEU A 169 -3.87 -5.37 13.31
N TYR A 170 -4.39 -4.85 12.19
CA TYR A 170 -4.05 -3.49 11.75
C TYR A 170 -4.55 -2.47 12.77
N LEU A 171 -5.68 -2.73 13.43
CA LEU A 171 -6.21 -1.87 14.48
C LEU A 171 -5.28 -1.83 15.70
N ALA A 172 -4.62 -2.94 16.04
CA ALA A 172 -3.60 -2.95 17.09
C ALA A 172 -2.43 -2.00 16.81
N LYS A 173 -2.08 -1.82 15.54
CA LYS A 173 -1.05 -0.85 15.12
C LYS A 173 -1.56 0.59 15.03
N LEU A 174 -2.86 0.78 15.14
CA LEU A 174 -3.55 2.07 15.13
C LEU A 174 -4.07 2.49 16.50
N GLU A 175 -3.91 1.67 17.56
CA GLU A 175 -4.31 2.01 18.94
C GLU A 175 -3.73 3.36 19.34
N ASP A 176 -2.41 3.50 19.20
CA ASP A 176 -1.72 4.78 19.22
C ASP A 176 -1.49 5.26 17.79
N ILE A 177 -2.42 6.09 17.32
CA ILE A 177 -2.38 6.68 15.99
C ILE A 177 -1.18 7.65 15.82
N VAL A 178 -0.63 8.13 16.93
CA VAL A 178 0.60 8.93 16.95
C VAL A 178 1.79 8.08 16.61
N ALA A 179 1.95 6.98 17.35
CA ALA A 179 3.05 6.05 17.19
C ALA A 179 2.98 5.32 15.85
N ALA A 180 1.78 5.19 15.26
CA ALA A 180 1.58 4.59 13.94
C ALA A 180 2.50 5.19 12.87
N ARG A 181 2.92 6.45 13.02
CA ARG A 181 3.80 7.13 12.04
C ARG A 181 5.22 6.62 12.00
N ASN A 182 5.65 5.96 13.07
CA ASN A 182 7.00 5.48 13.23
C ASN A 182 7.19 4.12 12.56
N TYR A 183 6.14 3.53 11.97
CA TYR A 183 6.24 2.27 11.25
C TYR A 183 6.53 2.47 9.75
N SER A 184 7.32 1.55 9.21
CA SER A 184 7.61 1.43 7.79
C SER A 184 6.44 0.78 7.04
N TRP A 185 5.33 1.53 6.90
CA TRP A 185 4.12 1.05 6.21
C TRP A 185 4.37 0.68 4.75
N GLY A 186 5.25 1.39 4.07
CA GLY A 186 5.65 1.11 2.70
C GLY A 186 6.35 -0.25 2.57
N SER A 187 7.22 -0.60 3.52
CA SER A 187 7.86 -1.93 3.55
C SER A 187 6.86 -3.03 3.87
N ALA A 188 5.93 -2.78 4.79
CA ALA A 188 4.90 -3.75 5.14
C ALA A 188 3.96 -4.07 3.95
N VAL A 189 3.55 -3.03 3.23
CA VAL A 189 2.76 -3.15 1.98
C VAL A 189 3.55 -3.91 0.92
N LEU A 190 4.83 -3.59 0.74
CA LEU A 190 5.64 -4.24 -0.27
C LEU A 190 5.87 -5.72 0.06
N ALA A 191 6.12 -6.06 1.33
CA ALA A 191 6.22 -7.44 1.81
C ALA A 191 4.94 -8.23 1.50
N PHE A 192 3.78 -7.65 1.82
CA PHE A 192 2.48 -8.26 1.56
C PHE A 192 2.24 -8.45 0.06
N LEU A 193 2.56 -7.43 -0.75
CA LEU A 193 2.41 -7.50 -2.21
C LEU A 193 3.29 -8.58 -2.82
N TYR A 194 4.56 -8.67 -2.43
CA TYR A 194 5.48 -9.71 -2.91
C TYR A 194 4.94 -11.10 -2.56
N ARG A 195 4.51 -11.32 -1.32
CA ARG A 195 3.88 -12.58 -0.90
C ARG A 195 2.67 -12.94 -1.77
N GLU A 196 1.80 -11.98 -2.05
CA GLU A 196 0.60 -12.23 -2.85
C GLU A 196 0.91 -12.47 -4.33
N LEU A 197 1.91 -11.81 -4.90
CA LEU A 197 2.37 -12.11 -6.26
C LEU A 197 3.03 -13.50 -6.36
N CYS A 198 3.81 -13.89 -5.35
CA CYS A 198 4.36 -15.25 -5.25
C CYS A 198 3.23 -16.28 -5.21
N ASN A 199 2.26 -16.09 -4.30
CA ASN A 199 1.08 -16.94 -4.19
C ASN A 199 0.31 -17.02 -5.51
N ALA A 200 0.14 -15.89 -6.21
CA ALA A 200 -0.60 -15.82 -7.47
C ALA A 200 0.10 -16.50 -8.65
N SER A 201 1.42 -16.56 -8.62
CA SER A 201 2.23 -17.24 -9.66
C SER A 201 2.21 -18.77 -9.55
N GLU A 202 1.70 -19.32 -8.44
CA GLU A 202 1.56 -20.76 -8.25
C GLU A 202 0.43 -21.35 -9.11
N LYS A 203 0.63 -22.59 -9.60
CA LYS A 203 -0.36 -23.28 -10.42
C LYS A 203 -1.69 -23.49 -9.67
N GLY A 204 -2.80 -23.16 -10.32
CA GLY A 204 -4.15 -23.44 -9.83
C GLY A 204 -4.76 -22.37 -8.92
N LYS A 205 -4.12 -21.22 -8.77
CA LYS A 205 -4.64 -20.08 -8.00
C LYS A 205 -5.56 -19.22 -8.86
N ALA A 206 -6.76 -18.95 -8.36
CA ALA A 206 -7.80 -18.22 -9.10
C ALA A 206 -8.07 -16.80 -8.56
N VAL A 207 -7.54 -16.46 -7.38
CA VAL A 207 -7.74 -15.17 -6.72
C VAL A 207 -6.40 -14.63 -6.27
N ILE A 208 -6.20 -13.33 -6.45
CA ILE A 208 -4.98 -12.60 -6.09
C ILE A 208 -5.37 -11.53 -5.08
N GLY A 209 -4.74 -11.55 -3.90
CA GLY A 209 -4.81 -10.45 -2.95
C GLY A 209 -3.72 -9.41 -3.19
N GLY A 210 -3.49 -8.55 -2.21
CA GLY A 210 -2.40 -7.58 -2.24
C GLY A 210 -2.75 -6.27 -2.94
N ALA A 211 -1.77 -5.36 -2.92
CA ALA A 211 -1.83 -4.02 -3.47
C ALA A 211 -1.91 -3.99 -5.02
N LEU A 212 -2.89 -4.64 -5.64
CA LEU A 212 -3.01 -4.76 -7.10
C LEU A 212 -3.08 -3.41 -7.82
N GLN A 213 -3.65 -2.41 -7.14
CA GLN A 213 -3.63 -1.05 -7.62
C GLN A 213 -2.22 -0.48 -7.77
N LEU A 214 -1.32 -0.80 -6.83
CA LEU A 214 0.09 -0.40 -6.91
C LEU A 214 0.76 -1.05 -8.12
N VAL A 215 0.47 -2.33 -8.38
CA VAL A 215 0.98 -3.06 -9.57
C VAL A 215 0.56 -2.37 -10.86
N GLN A 216 -0.72 -2.04 -10.98
CA GLN A 216 -1.27 -1.40 -12.17
C GLN A 216 -0.70 0.01 -12.38
N ILE A 217 -0.68 0.84 -11.33
CA ILE A 217 -0.13 2.20 -11.44
C ILE A 217 1.37 2.14 -11.72
N TRP A 218 2.11 1.22 -11.09
CA TRP A 218 3.52 1.00 -11.38
C TRP A 218 3.73 0.67 -12.86
N ALA A 219 2.95 -0.25 -13.43
CA ALA A 219 3.05 -0.61 -14.85
C ALA A 219 2.76 0.58 -15.77
N TRP A 220 1.71 1.36 -15.49
CA TRP A 220 1.41 2.58 -16.23
C TRP A 220 2.50 3.64 -16.14
N SER A 221 3.19 3.70 -15.00
CA SER A 221 4.20 4.71 -14.70
C SER A 221 5.59 4.34 -15.21
N ARG A 222 5.89 3.04 -15.30
CA ARG A 222 7.24 2.52 -15.59
C ARG A 222 7.32 1.82 -16.94
N ILE A 223 6.21 1.45 -17.57
CA ILE A 223 6.18 0.75 -18.86
C ILE A 223 5.39 1.62 -19.84
N ILE A 224 6.07 2.53 -20.52
CA ILE A 224 5.46 3.57 -21.38
C ILE A 224 4.44 3.00 -22.37
N PRO A 225 4.68 1.87 -23.06
CA PRO A 225 3.67 1.29 -23.96
C PRO A 225 2.35 0.88 -23.29
N LEU A 226 2.36 0.65 -21.97
CA LEU A 226 1.17 0.32 -21.17
C LEU A 226 0.52 1.55 -20.53
N CYS A 227 1.15 2.73 -20.64
CA CYS A 227 0.62 3.98 -20.09
C CYS A 227 -0.68 4.36 -20.81
N PRO A 228 -1.81 4.49 -20.10
CA PRO A 228 -3.04 4.99 -20.70
C PRO A 228 -2.95 6.50 -20.92
N GLY A 229 -3.60 6.99 -21.98
CA GLY A 229 -3.89 8.42 -22.06
C GLY A 229 -4.78 8.82 -20.89
N HIS A 230 -4.58 10.00 -20.32
CA HIS A 230 -5.36 10.44 -19.18
C HIS A 230 -5.82 11.89 -19.33
N GLY A 231 -7.03 12.17 -18.83
CA GLY A 231 -7.56 13.53 -18.74
C GLY A 231 -6.88 14.34 -17.62
N ALA A 232 -7.46 15.50 -17.31
CA ALA A 232 -7.01 16.31 -16.19
C ALA A 232 -7.14 15.52 -14.87
N PRO A 233 -6.12 15.53 -13.99
CA PRO A 233 -6.21 14.92 -12.67
C PRO A 233 -7.41 15.47 -11.90
N ARG A 234 -8.18 14.60 -11.23
CA ARG A 234 -9.30 15.02 -10.39
C ARG A 234 -8.86 15.49 -9.01
N VAL A 235 -7.57 15.37 -8.71
CA VAL A 235 -6.96 15.70 -7.42
C VAL A 235 -5.90 16.78 -7.64
N HIS A 236 -5.87 17.77 -6.77
CA HIS A 236 -4.82 18.78 -6.78
C HIS A 236 -3.51 18.17 -6.26
N MET A 237 -2.49 18.21 -7.12
CA MET A 237 -1.18 17.58 -6.86
C MET A 237 -0.21 18.49 -6.08
N GLY A 238 -0.49 19.79 -6.02
CA GLY A 238 0.35 20.76 -5.32
C GLY A 238 0.12 20.81 -3.81
N PRO A 239 1.02 21.47 -3.07
CA PRO A 239 0.83 21.70 -1.65
C PRO A 239 -0.42 22.56 -1.37
N HIS A 240 -1.17 22.19 -0.33
CA HIS A 240 -2.41 22.88 0.05
C HIS A 240 -2.18 23.76 1.27
N GLN A 241 -2.27 25.08 1.10
CA GLN A 241 -2.19 26.01 2.24
C GLN A 241 -3.48 25.96 3.06
N ILE A 242 -3.38 25.61 4.34
CA ILE A 242 -4.52 25.62 5.27
C ILE A 242 -4.62 26.98 5.96
N ASP A 243 -3.49 27.48 6.46
CA ASP A 243 -3.36 28.78 7.11
C ASP A 243 -1.93 29.32 6.93
N ASN A 244 -1.67 30.54 7.43
CA ASN A 244 -0.41 31.26 7.23
C ASN A 244 0.85 30.48 7.67
N ASN A 245 0.72 29.48 8.55
CA ASN A 245 1.84 28.69 9.06
C ASN A 245 1.78 27.20 8.69
N ARG A 246 0.77 26.76 7.93
CA ARG A 246 0.52 25.33 7.68
C ARG A 246 0.19 25.06 6.23
N VAL A 247 1.07 24.31 5.60
CA VAL A 247 0.93 23.79 4.24
C VAL A 247 0.87 22.27 4.33
N LEU A 248 -0.15 21.66 3.74
CA LEU A 248 -0.21 20.22 3.56
C LEU A 248 0.60 19.81 2.34
N PRO A 249 1.27 18.65 2.38
CA PRO A 249 1.89 18.10 1.19
C PRO A 249 0.83 17.85 0.11
N GLY A 250 1.27 17.90 -1.14
CA GLY A 250 0.42 17.53 -2.27
C GLY A 250 0.05 16.05 -2.27
N ALA A 251 -0.92 15.70 -3.10
CA ALA A 251 -1.29 14.30 -3.29
C ALA A 251 -0.09 13.50 -3.86
N PRO A 252 0.10 12.22 -3.48
CA PRO A 252 1.21 11.42 -3.99
C PRO A 252 1.07 11.19 -5.49
N TYR A 253 2.14 10.78 -6.16
CA TYR A 253 2.17 10.63 -7.62
C TYR A 253 1.02 9.75 -8.14
N GLY A 254 0.68 8.66 -7.43
CA GLY A 254 -0.40 7.76 -7.79
C GLY A 254 -1.78 8.45 -7.94
N ALA A 255 -1.99 9.58 -7.26
CA ALA A 255 -3.23 10.34 -7.33
C ALA A 255 -3.50 10.94 -8.72
N MET A 256 -2.46 11.14 -9.55
CA MET A 256 -2.65 11.66 -10.91
C MET A 256 -3.49 10.70 -11.76
N TRP A 257 -3.42 9.40 -11.48
CA TRP A 257 -4.15 8.36 -12.19
C TRP A 257 -5.62 8.28 -11.79
N ASN A 258 -6.04 9.08 -10.81
CA ASN A 258 -7.44 9.19 -10.41
C ASN A 258 -8.20 10.17 -11.32
N CYS A 259 -8.35 9.78 -12.57
CA CYS A 259 -8.98 10.57 -13.62
C CYS A 259 -9.67 9.65 -14.63
N GLU A 260 -10.30 10.22 -15.64
CA GLU A 260 -10.73 9.44 -16.79
C GLU A 260 -9.53 9.03 -17.63
N HIS A 261 -9.52 7.77 -18.03
CA HIS A 261 -8.46 7.18 -18.85
C HIS A 261 -8.99 6.95 -20.26
N THR A 262 -8.24 7.42 -21.25
CA THR A 262 -8.50 7.20 -22.67
C THR A 262 -7.52 6.17 -23.21
N PHE A 263 -8.08 5.10 -23.77
CA PHE A 263 -7.33 3.95 -24.29
C PHE A 263 -7.26 3.96 -25.82
N THR A 264 -7.36 5.15 -26.43
CA THR A 264 -7.37 5.34 -27.88
C THR A 264 -6.07 4.87 -28.56
N ARG A 265 -4.98 4.76 -27.79
CA ARG A 265 -3.68 4.23 -28.23
C ARG A 265 -3.21 2.99 -27.46
N THR A 266 -3.94 2.57 -26.42
CA THR A 266 -3.53 1.52 -25.47
C THR A 266 -4.64 0.47 -25.43
N VAL A 267 -4.47 -0.66 -26.11
CA VAL A 267 -5.57 -1.60 -26.34
C VAL A 267 -5.99 -2.29 -25.03
N ARG A 268 -7.18 -1.96 -24.53
CA ARG A 268 -7.90 -2.82 -23.57
C ARG A 268 -8.40 -4.04 -24.31
N THR A 269 -8.36 -5.21 -23.66
CA THR A 269 -9.28 -6.37 -23.82
C THR A 269 -8.66 -7.73 -24.12
N THR A 270 -7.33 -7.87 -24.23
CA THR A 270 -6.76 -9.22 -24.34
C THR A 270 -5.38 -9.33 -23.72
N VAL A 271 -5.22 -10.32 -22.83
CA VAL A 271 -3.92 -10.68 -22.23
C VAL A 271 -2.85 -10.85 -23.32
N ARG A 272 -3.22 -11.39 -24.49
CA ARG A 272 -2.33 -11.56 -25.65
C ARG A 272 -1.64 -10.25 -26.06
N ILE A 273 -2.37 -9.16 -26.24
CA ILE A 273 -1.77 -7.90 -26.69
C ILE A 273 -0.81 -7.34 -25.63
N ILE A 274 -1.18 -7.45 -24.36
CA ILE A 274 -0.31 -7.02 -23.26
C ILE A 274 0.96 -7.87 -23.22
N ARG A 275 0.85 -9.19 -23.44
CA ARG A 275 2.02 -10.07 -23.58
C ARG A 275 2.89 -9.65 -24.75
N ASP A 276 2.31 -9.34 -25.90
CA ASP A 276 3.05 -8.89 -27.08
C ASP A 276 3.82 -7.59 -26.77
N ILE A 277 3.16 -6.59 -26.17
CA ILE A 277 3.80 -5.34 -25.72
C ILE A 277 4.98 -5.61 -24.78
N LEU A 278 4.78 -6.45 -23.77
CA LEU A 278 5.81 -6.79 -22.80
C LEU A 278 6.94 -7.66 -23.39
N ASP A 279 6.69 -8.37 -24.49
CA ASP A 279 7.67 -9.16 -25.24
C ASP A 279 8.45 -8.33 -26.26
N GLU A 280 7.89 -7.23 -26.73
CA GLU A 280 8.49 -6.29 -27.68
C GLU A 280 9.21 -5.11 -27.01
N MET A 281 9.24 -5.07 -25.67
CA MET A 281 10.00 -4.07 -24.93
C MET A 281 11.46 -4.01 -25.41
N GLN A 282 11.97 -2.80 -25.62
CA GLN A 282 13.35 -2.55 -26.03
C GLN A 282 14.22 -2.12 -24.85
N TYR A 283 15.52 -2.41 -24.93
CA TYR A 283 16.48 -2.17 -23.84
C TYR A 283 16.66 -0.69 -23.50
N ASP A 284 16.41 0.18 -24.47
CA ASP A 284 16.53 1.64 -24.42
C ASP A 284 15.22 2.35 -24.03
N GLN A 285 14.15 1.61 -23.72
CA GLN A 285 12.95 2.13 -23.08
C GLN A 285 13.09 1.89 -21.57
N PRO A 286 13.79 2.76 -20.82
CA PRO A 286 14.03 2.52 -19.41
C PRO A 286 12.69 2.64 -18.68
N TYR A 287 12.66 2.14 -17.45
CA TYR A 287 11.54 2.26 -16.54
C TYR A 287 11.37 3.73 -16.09
N ASP A 288 11.04 4.60 -17.04
CA ASP A 288 11.12 6.06 -16.96
C ASP A 288 9.96 6.61 -16.15
N MET A 289 10.14 6.59 -14.83
CA MET A 289 9.61 7.68 -14.02
C MET A 289 10.65 8.78 -14.06
N GLU A 290 10.31 9.86 -14.76
CA GLU A 290 11.13 11.05 -14.94
C GLU A 290 11.82 11.46 -13.62
N SER A 291 13.14 11.68 -13.62
CA SER A 291 13.91 11.91 -12.38
C SER A 291 13.41 13.11 -11.58
N ASN A 292 12.90 14.14 -12.26
CA ASN A 292 12.18 15.29 -11.70
C ASN A 292 10.92 14.89 -10.93
N ILE A 293 10.16 13.89 -11.38
CA ILE A 293 8.99 13.36 -10.68
C ILE A 293 9.44 12.66 -9.40
N ILE A 294 10.45 11.78 -9.49
CA ILE A 294 11.00 11.10 -8.32
C ILE A 294 11.49 12.12 -7.30
N MET A 295 12.23 13.14 -7.73
CA MET A 295 12.73 14.20 -6.83
C MET A 295 11.61 15.04 -6.21
N ALA A 296 10.55 15.35 -6.97
CA ALA A 296 9.42 16.14 -6.47
C ALA A 296 8.60 15.42 -5.40
N TYR A 297 8.46 14.09 -5.51
CA TYR A 297 7.60 13.30 -4.61
C TYR A 297 8.36 12.57 -3.50
N ALA A 298 9.63 12.27 -3.70
CA ALA A 298 10.38 11.47 -2.76
C ALA A 298 11.04 12.30 -1.63
N GLY A 299 10.98 13.63 -1.68
CA GLY A 299 11.39 14.55 -0.61
C GLY A 299 12.84 14.38 -0.11
N ASP A 300 13.11 14.82 1.12
CA ASP A 300 14.41 14.68 1.82
C ASP A 300 14.72 13.23 2.29
N PHE A 301 13.94 12.24 1.88
CA PHE A 301 14.13 10.86 2.33
C PHE A 301 15.44 10.28 1.80
N ASN A 302 16.11 9.50 2.65
CA ASN A 302 17.41 8.91 2.36
C ASN A 302 17.34 8.01 1.10
N PRO A 303 17.97 8.41 -0.03
CA PRO A 303 17.96 7.64 -1.27
C PRO A 303 18.61 6.25 -1.15
N GLN A 304 19.38 6.01 -0.09
CA GLN A 304 19.99 4.71 0.20
C GLN A 304 18.95 3.68 0.65
N LEU A 305 17.93 4.10 1.42
CA LEU A 305 16.86 3.19 1.88
C LEU A 305 16.05 2.62 0.71
N ARG A 306 15.88 3.40 -0.35
CA ARG A 306 15.20 2.95 -1.57
C ARG A 306 15.91 1.80 -2.28
N ARG A 307 17.22 1.66 -2.04
CA ARG A 307 18.10 0.68 -2.68
C ARG A 307 18.74 -0.27 -1.66
N SER A 308 18.23 -0.32 -0.43
CA SER A 308 18.76 -1.25 0.57
C SER A 308 18.33 -2.68 0.26
N ILE A 309 19.28 -3.60 0.32
CA ILE A 309 19.00 -5.04 0.34
C ILE A 309 18.60 -5.38 1.77
N CYS A 310 17.33 -5.65 2.02
CA CYS A 310 16.82 -5.81 3.38
C CYS A 310 15.57 -6.70 3.45
N PRO A 311 15.31 -7.34 4.61
CA PRO A 311 14.04 -8.01 4.84
C PRO A 311 12.91 -6.99 5.01
N LEU A 312 11.83 -7.19 4.27
CA LEU A 312 10.56 -6.49 4.41
C LEU A 312 9.67 -7.32 5.33
N ILE A 313 9.23 -6.73 6.45
CA ILE A 313 8.53 -7.47 7.50
C ILE A 313 7.11 -6.94 7.67
N PHE A 314 6.15 -7.87 7.65
CA PHE A 314 4.76 -7.63 7.99
C PHE A 314 4.15 -8.81 8.75
N TYR A 315 4.18 -8.75 10.08
CA TYR A 315 3.83 -9.87 10.96
C TYR A 315 4.55 -11.17 10.55
N ALA A 316 3.80 -12.18 10.10
CA ALA A 316 4.33 -13.47 9.67
C ALA A 316 5.04 -13.45 8.31
N ILE A 317 4.83 -12.37 7.53
CA ILE A 317 5.40 -12.23 6.20
C ILE A 317 6.77 -11.60 6.35
N VAL A 318 7.78 -12.29 5.82
CA VAL A 318 9.11 -11.77 5.62
C VAL A 318 9.47 -12.04 4.17
N GLU A 319 9.75 -10.99 3.41
CA GLU A 319 10.21 -11.07 2.02
C GLU A 319 11.46 -10.22 1.83
N MET A 320 12.40 -10.68 1.02
CA MET A 320 13.63 -9.94 0.76
C MET A 320 13.42 -8.91 -0.36
N HIS A 321 13.86 -7.67 -0.09
CA HIS A 321 13.98 -6.61 -1.09
C HIS A 321 15.34 -6.70 -1.78
N HIS A 322 15.33 -6.90 -3.10
CA HIS A 322 16.52 -7.11 -3.94
C HIS A 322 16.69 -6.03 -5.02
N PRO A 323 16.89 -4.75 -4.64
CA PRO A 323 17.01 -3.65 -5.60
C PRO A 323 18.28 -3.74 -6.46
N GLU A 324 19.32 -4.46 -6.03
CA GLU A 324 20.55 -4.72 -6.78
C GLU A 324 20.32 -5.45 -8.11
N ARG A 325 19.22 -6.20 -8.20
CA ARG A 325 18.82 -6.94 -9.40
C ARG A 325 18.12 -6.08 -10.44
N VAL A 326 17.68 -4.89 -10.03
CA VAL A 326 16.85 -3.97 -10.82
C VAL A 326 17.36 -2.53 -10.81
N ILE A 327 18.67 -2.34 -10.63
CA ILE A 327 19.31 -1.02 -10.54
C ILE A 327 19.09 -0.14 -11.78
N ARG A 328 18.70 -0.75 -12.91
CA ARG A 328 18.23 -0.01 -14.10
C ARG A 328 17.00 0.86 -13.84
N GLN A 329 16.10 0.45 -12.94
CA GLN A 329 14.94 1.26 -12.54
C GLN A 329 15.31 2.56 -11.80
N PHE A 330 16.57 2.66 -11.37
CA PHE A 330 17.15 3.83 -10.71
C PHE A 330 18.08 4.61 -11.65
N GLY A 331 18.03 4.34 -12.95
CA GLY A 331 18.89 4.99 -13.96
C GLY A 331 20.34 4.52 -13.94
N MET A 332 20.64 3.38 -13.31
CA MET A 332 21.99 2.83 -13.20
C MET A 332 22.23 1.70 -14.20
N MET A 333 23.50 1.43 -14.51
CA MET A 333 23.88 0.30 -15.37
C MET A 333 23.72 -1.02 -14.60
N GLN A 334 22.91 -1.94 -15.13
CA GLN A 334 22.66 -3.25 -14.52
C GLN A 334 23.80 -4.23 -14.85
N ASN A 335 24.49 -4.72 -13.82
CA ASN A 335 25.39 -5.87 -13.93
C ASN A 335 24.60 -7.17 -13.95
N ILE A 336 25.24 -8.27 -14.38
CA ILE A 336 24.65 -9.61 -14.32
C ILE A 336 24.32 -9.92 -12.85
N PRO A 337 23.03 -10.14 -12.50
CA PRO A 337 22.67 -10.46 -11.12
C PRO A 337 23.23 -11.81 -10.68
N ASP A 338 23.56 -11.93 -9.40
CA ASP A 338 23.94 -13.21 -8.80
C ASP A 338 22.78 -14.23 -8.85
N GLN A 339 23.07 -15.49 -8.56
CA GLN A 339 22.02 -16.49 -8.43
C GLN A 339 21.06 -16.13 -7.28
N PRO A 340 19.75 -16.42 -7.41
CA PRO A 340 18.78 -16.11 -6.37
C PRO A 340 19.13 -16.78 -5.04
N ASP A 341 19.03 -16.04 -3.94
CA ASP A 341 19.24 -16.61 -2.62
C ASP A 341 17.99 -17.40 -2.19
N THR A 342 18.09 -18.71 -2.19
CA THR A 342 16.97 -19.60 -1.84
C THR A 342 16.86 -19.88 -0.35
N ARG A 343 17.81 -19.40 0.48
CA ARG A 343 17.81 -19.66 1.94
C ARG A 343 16.56 -19.10 2.62
N ASP A 344 16.08 -17.96 2.14
CA ASP A 344 14.92 -17.26 2.68
C ASP A 344 13.58 -17.81 2.16
N MET A 345 13.58 -18.75 1.21
CA MET A 345 12.35 -19.44 0.78
C MET A 345 11.66 -20.21 1.91
N SER A 346 12.39 -20.54 2.97
CA SER A 346 11.80 -21.13 4.18
C SER A 346 10.88 -20.16 4.92
N LEU A 347 11.20 -18.86 4.93
CA LEU A 347 10.36 -17.79 5.48
C LEU A 347 9.08 -17.60 4.65
N HIS A 348 9.17 -17.88 3.34
CA HIS A 348 8.01 -17.87 2.45
C HIS A 348 6.93 -18.88 2.83
N LYS A 349 7.27 -19.94 3.57
CA LYS A 349 6.29 -20.94 4.04
C LYS A 349 5.61 -20.56 5.36
N ILE A 350 6.12 -19.53 6.04
CA ILE A 350 5.55 -19.07 7.30
C ILE A 350 4.24 -18.34 6.99
N THR A 351 3.16 -18.78 7.62
CA THR A 351 1.83 -18.16 7.52
C THR A 351 1.25 -17.95 8.91
N ARG A 352 0.25 -17.08 9.01
CA ARG A 352 -0.50 -16.84 10.26
C ARG A 352 -1.46 -17.98 10.63
N SER A 353 -1.77 -18.87 9.69
CA SER A 353 -2.78 -19.92 9.87
C SER A 353 -2.41 -20.84 11.02
N ASN A 354 -3.34 -21.04 11.96
CA ASN A 354 -3.18 -21.85 13.17
C ASN A 354 -2.00 -21.43 14.06
N ARG A 355 -1.62 -20.15 14.03
CA ARG A 355 -0.52 -19.58 14.83
C ARG A 355 -0.96 -18.37 15.65
N THR A 356 -2.22 -18.35 16.06
CA THR A 356 -2.72 -17.35 17.00
C THR A 356 -1.90 -17.42 18.31
N GLY A 357 -1.70 -16.29 18.96
CA GLY A 357 -0.82 -16.13 20.12
C GLY A 357 0.67 -15.93 19.79
N THR A 358 1.09 -16.07 18.53
CA THR A 358 2.51 -15.92 18.16
C THR A 358 2.98 -14.47 18.28
N ASP A 359 4.15 -14.27 18.90
CA ASP A 359 4.90 -13.02 18.86
C ASP A 359 5.81 -12.99 17.63
N TRP A 360 5.37 -12.26 16.62
CA TRP A 360 6.10 -12.15 15.35
C TRP A 360 7.35 -11.27 15.44
N VAL A 361 7.48 -10.43 16.47
CA VAL A 361 8.70 -9.66 16.71
C VAL A 361 9.80 -10.60 17.18
N LEU A 362 9.51 -11.44 18.18
CA LEU A 362 10.45 -12.44 18.67
C LEU A 362 10.77 -13.49 17.60
N GLN A 363 9.76 -13.97 16.88
CA GLN A 363 9.93 -14.97 15.82
C GLN A 363 10.91 -14.50 14.72
N HIS A 364 10.94 -13.20 14.42
CA HIS A 364 11.74 -12.62 13.34
C HIS A 364 12.87 -11.72 13.85
N ILE A 365 13.25 -11.81 15.13
CA ILE A 365 14.22 -10.90 15.75
C ILE A 365 15.57 -10.82 15.03
N LEU A 366 16.01 -11.93 14.42
CA LEU A 366 17.24 -12.00 13.63
C LEU A 366 17.21 -11.14 12.35
N TYR A 367 16.02 -10.80 11.85
CA TYR A 367 15.82 -9.95 10.68
C TYR A 367 15.53 -8.50 11.04
N ILE A 368 15.12 -8.24 12.30
CA ILE A 368 14.85 -6.89 12.82
C ILE A 368 16.14 -6.23 13.33
N THR A 369 17.05 -7.02 13.92
CA THR A 369 18.26 -6.53 14.59
C THR A 369 19.50 -6.46 13.68
N ARG A 370 19.35 -6.70 12.38
CA ARG A 370 20.44 -6.83 11.40
C ARG A 370 20.83 -5.52 10.73
#